data_AF-A0A2M8Q1V2-F1
#
_entry.id   AF-A0A2M8Q1V2-F1
#
_cell.length_a   1.000
_cell.length_b   1.000
_cell.length_c   1.000
_cell.angle_alpha   90.00
_cell.angle_beta   90.00
_cell.angle_gamma   90.00
#
_symmetry.space_group_name_H-M   'P 1'
#
loop_
_entity.id
_entity.type
_entity.pdbx_description
1 polymer ?
#
loop_
_entity_poly.entity_id
_entity_poly.type
_entity_poly.pdbx_seq_one_letter_code
_entity_poly.pdbx_strand_id
1 'polypeptide(L)' 'MEYAWLVFYQMPEGIHYTHGWGQLSELPRIPNGTIPEYFEIQWHHINIQCIYDTQITKENALFLAQAICEDGIFDN' A
#
# COMPACT_ATOMS: atom_id res chain seq x y z
N MET A 1 9.48 11.03 -11.21
CA MET A 1 9.22 9.60 -11.38
C MET A 1 7.87 9.34 -10.77
N GLU A 2 6.92 8.86 -11.57
CA GLU A 2 5.61 8.42 -11.08
C GLU A 2 5.79 7.05 -10.44
N TYR A 3 5.36 6.92 -9.19
CA TYR A 3 5.33 5.64 -8.49
C TYR A 3 3.87 5.23 -8.31
N ALA A 4 3.63 3.92 -8.44
CA ALA A 4 2.41 3.34 -7.91
C ALA A 4 2.57 3.21 -6.39
N TRP A 5 1.45 3.34 -5.67
CA TRP A 5 1.48 3.18 -4.22
C TRP A 5 0.24 2.45 -3.72
N LEU A 6 0.44 1.74 -2.61
CA LEU A 6 -0.59 1.04 -1.84
C LEU A 6 -0.48 1.47 -0.39
N VAL A 7 -1.61 1.85 0.21
CA VAL A 7 -1.67 2.20 1.63
C VAL A 7 -2.66 1.28 2.33
N PHE A 8 -2.21 0.57 3.35
CA PHE A 8 -3.00 -0.32 4.19
C PHE A 8 -3.18 0.29 5.58
N TYR A 9 -4.39 0.21 6.13
CA TYR A 9 -4.67 0.74 7.46
C TYR A 9 -5.72 -0.09 8.20
N GLN A 10 -5.57 -0.16 9.52
CA GLN A 10 -6.45 -0.93 10.39
C GLN A 10 -7.64 -0.08 10.82
N MET A 11 -8.84 -0.58 10.57
CA MET A 11 -10.11 -0.06 11.07
C MET A 11 -10.76 -1.08 12.03
N PRO A 12 -11.73 -0.68 12.88
CA PRO A 12 -12.44 -1.61 13.77
C PRO A 12 -13.06 -2.83 13.05
N GLU A 13 -13.49 -2.65 11.81
CA GLU A 13 -14.11 -3.66 10.96
C GLU A 13 -13.10 -4.57 10.20
N GLY A 14 -11.82 -4.21 10.15
CA GLY A 14 -10.80 -4.98 9.43
C GLY A 14 -9.68 -4.13 8.82
N ILE A 15 -8.89 -4.74 7.93
CA ILE A 15 -7.85 -4.05 7.17
C ILE A 15 -8.47 -3.44 5.91
N HIS A 16 -8.23 -2.16 5.70
CA HIS A 16 -8.64 -1.42 4.51
C HIS A 16 -7.41 -1.00 3.71
N TYR A 17 -7.61 -0.72 2.42
CA TYR A 17 -6.56 -0.17 1.58
C TYR A 17 -7.05 0.91 0.63
N THR A 18 -6.11 1.75 0.21
CA THR A 18 -6.27 2.69 -0.90
C THR A 18 -5.04 2.62 -1.80
N HIS A 19 -5.22 2.91 -3.08
CA HIS A 19 -4.17 2.80 -4.09
C HIS A 19 -4.17 4.02 -5.02
N GLY A 20 -3.07 4.22 -5.73
CA GLY A 20 -2.99 5.26 -6.74
C GLY A 20 -1.63 5.38 -7.40
N TRP A 21 -1.51 6.43 -8.20
CA TRP A 21 -0.31 6.82 -8.92
C TRP A 21 0.06 8.24 -8.52
N GLY A 22 1.35 8.54 -8.40
CA GLY A 22 1.80 9.92 -8.18
C GLY A 22 3.07 10.04 -7.36
N GLN A 23 3.27 11.22 -6.79
CA GLN A 23 4.42 11.48 -5.92
C GLN A 23 4.12 11.05 -4.47
N LEU A 24 5.15 10.56 -3.79
CA LEU A 24 5.05 10.12 -2.39
C LEU A 24 4.67 11.26 -1.43
N SER A 25 4.95 12.50 -1.79
CA SER A 25 4.49 13.67 -1.03
C SER A 25 2.97 13.84 -1.00
N GLU A 26 2.24 13.13 -1.88
CA GLU A 26 0.77 13.22 -2.03
C GLU A 26 0.05 12.00 -1.45
N LEU A 27 0.77 11.13 -0.72
CA LEU A 27 0.19 9.93 -0.14
C LEU A 27 -0.91 10.26 0.87
N PRO A 28 -2.04 9.52 0.81
CA PRO A 28 -3.08 9.67 1.82
C PRO A 28 -2.52 9.31 3.19
N ARG A 29 -2.84 10.13 4.20
CA ARG A 29 -2.41 9.88 5.58
C ARG A 29 -3.16 8.67 6.13
N ILE A 30 -2.44 7.76 6.79
CA ILE A 30 -3.05 6.68 7.55
C ILE A 30 -3.89 7.28 8.69
N PRO A 31 -5.18 6.92 8.81
CA PRO A 31 -6.01 7.34 9.93
C PRO A 31 -5.37 6.91 11.26
N ASN A 32 -5.52 7.72 12.32
CA ASN A 32 -5.04 7.45 13.69
C ASN A 32 -3.56 7.70 14.03
N GLY A 33 -2.76 8.30 13.14
CA GLY A 33 -1.47 8.87 13.52
C GLY A 33 -0.41 7.85 13.95
N THR A 34 -0.60 6.58 13.62
CA THR A 34 0.41 5.53 13.72
C THR A 34 1.58 5.86 12.81
N ILE A 35 2.82 5.64 13.27
CA ILE A 35 4.00 5.79 12.41
C ILE A 35 3.91 4.71 11.33
N PRO A 36 3.75 5.06 10.05
CA PRO A 36 3.65 4.07 8.99
C PRO A 36 5.01 3.42 8.76
N GLU A 37 5.00 2.11 8.51
CA GLU A 37 6.13 1.44 7.89
C GLU A 37 5.88 1.32 6.39
N TYR A 38 6.95 1.10 5.61
CA TYR A 38 6.82 0.87 4.19
C TYR A 38 7.83 -0.16 3.68
N PHE A 39 7.49 -0.79 2.57
CA PHE A 39 8.38 -1.59 1.73
C PHE A 39 8.04 -1.32 0.26
N GLU A 40 8.92 -1.77 -0.62
CA GLU A 40 8.69 -1.71 -2.06
C GLU A 40 8.51 -3.11 -2.61
N ILE A 41 7.59 -3.26 -3.56
CA ILE A 41 7.47 -4.44 -4.41
C ILE A 41 7.60 -4.02 -5.87
N GLN A 42 8.03 -4.96 -6.70
CA GLN A 42 8.03 -4.80 -8.14
C GLN A 42 6.93 -5.68 -8.73
N TRP A 43 6.02 -5.07 -9.49
CA TRP A 43 5.00 -5.77 -10.25
C TRP A 43 5.20 -5.46 -11.74
N HIS A 44 5.44 -6.48 -12.55
CA HIS A 44 5.90 -6.34 -13.94
C HIS A 44 7.10 -5.38 -14.06
N HIS A 45 6.85 -4.15 -14.52
CA HIS A 45 7.85 -3.09 -14.68
C HIS A 45 7.56 -1.86 -13.80
N ILE A 46 6.64 -1.99 -12.86
CA ILE A 46 6.17 -0.91 -11.97
C ILE A 46 6.76 -1.14 -10.58
N ASN A 47 7.39 -0.11 -10.03
CA ASN A 47 7.77 -0.08 -8.62
C ASN A 47 6.58 0.45 -7.81
N ILE A 48 6.10 -0.35 -6.87
CA ILE A 48 4.97 -0.04 -6.01
C ILE A 48 5.47 0.18 -4.59
N GLN A 49 5.23 1.36 -4.04
CA GLN A 49 5.50 1.63 -2.64
C GLN A 49 4.30 1.21 -1.78
N CYS A 50 4.51 0.22 -0.94
CA CYS A 50 3.50 -0.30 -0.01
C CYS A 50 3.73 0.31 1.38
N ILE A 51 2.71 0.93 1.93
CA ILE A 51 2.73 1.66 3.19
C ILE A 51 1.66 1.06 4.08
N TYR A 52 1.97 0.78 5.33
CA TYR A 52 1.03 0.09 6.21
C TYR A 52 1.08 0.63 7.63
N ASP A 53 -0.07 0.58 8.29
CA ASP A 53 -0.19 0.78 9.74
C ASP A 53 0.58 -0.32 10.47
N THR A 54 1.36 0.02 11.49
CA THR A 54 2.16 -0.94 12.30
C THR A 54 1.32 -1.92 13.12
N GLN A 55 0.00 -1.70 13.21
CA GLN A 55 -0.95 -2.72 13.69
C GLN A 55 -1.12 -3.89 12.70
N ILE A 56 -0.72 -3.71 11.44
CA ILE A 56 -0.68 -4.75 10.40
C ILE A 56 0.75 -5.29 10.34
N THR A 57 0.90 -6.61 10.36
CA THR A 57 2.23 -7.22 10.18
C THR A 57 2.72 -7.00 8.75
N LYS A 58 4.05 -6.86 8.58
CA LYS A 58 4.66 -6.77 7.24
C LYS A 58 4.28 -7.94 6.33
N GLU A 59 4.16 -9.14 6.89
CA GLU A 59 3.79 -10.35 6.14
C GLU A 59 2.34 -10.28 5.63
N ASN A 60 1.40 -9.80 6.45
CA ASN A 60 0.02 -9.55 6.02
C ASN A 60 -0.05 -8.45 4.96
N ALA A 61 0.67 -7.34 5.17
CA ALA A 61 0.71 -6.25 4.20
C ALA A 61 1.30 -6.70 2.86
N LEU A 62 2.35 -7.53 2.87
CA LEU A 62 2.95 -8.12 1.67
C LEU A 62 1.98 -9.04 0.95
N PHE A 63 1.31 -9.93 1.68
CA PHE A 63 0.30 -10.82 1.12
C PHE A 63 -0.84 -10.05 0.43
N LEU A 64 -1.37 -9.01 1.09
CA LEU A 64 -2.42 -8.17 0.52
C LEU A 64 -1.93 -7.39 -0.70
N ALA A 65 -0.71 -6.85 -0.67
CA ALA A 65 -0.14 -6.13 -1.79
C ALA A 65 0.01 -7.02 -3.03
N GLN A 66 0.46 -8.27 -2.85
CA GLN A 66 0.57 -9.24 -3.94
C GLN A 66 -0.81 -9.57 -4.53
N ALA A 67 -1.81 -9.86 -3.70
CA ALA A 67 -3.16 -10.14 -4.16
C ALA A 67 -3.78 -8.98 -4.95
N ILE A 68 -3.59 -7.75 -4.49
CA ILE A 68 -4.08 -6.54 -5.20
C ILE A 68 -3.40 -6.36 -6.56
N CYS A 69 -2.12 -6.70 -6.66
CA CYS A 69 -1.40 -6.64 -7.94
C CYS A 69 -1.89 -7.73 -8.89
N GLU A 70 -2.13 -8.95 -8.39
CA GLU A 70 -2.70 -10.06 -9.16
C GLU A 70 -4.12 -9.77 -9.68
N ASP A 71 -4.89 -8.94 -8.97
CA ASP A 71 -6.21 -8.45 -9.41
C ASP A 71 -6.13 -7.41 -10.54
N GLY A 72 -4.92 -7.02 -10.98
CA GLY A 72 -4.70 -6.14 -12.13
C GLY A 72 -5.00 -4.66 -11.86
N ILE A 73 -5.03 -4.22 -10.60
CA ILE A 73 -5.33 -2.83 -10.21
C ILE A 73 -4.36 -1.81 -10.85
N PHE A 74 -3.13 -2.24 -11.18
CA PHE A 74 -2.09 -1.39 -11.76
C PHE A 74 -1.83 -1.67 -13.25
N ASP A 75 -2.69 -2.43 -13.95
CA ASP A 75 -2.48 -2.82 -15.35
C ASP A 75 -2.98 -1.78 -16.38
N ASN A 76 -3.48 -0.62 -15.92
CA ASN A 76 -3.97 0.47 -16.77
C ASN A 76 -2.85 1.25 -17.49
#